data_AF-A0AAN0LQZ7-F1
#
_entry.id   AF-A0AAN0LQZ7-F1
#
_cell.length_a   1.000
_cell.length_b   1.000
_cell.length_c   1.000
_cell.angle_alpha   90.00
_cell.angle_beta   90.00
_cell.angle_gamma   90.00
#
_symmetry.space_group_name_H-M   'P 1'
#
loop_
_entity.id
_entity.type
_entity.pdbx_description
1 polymer ?
#
loop_
_entity_poly.entity_id
_entity_poly.type
_entity_poly.pdbx_seq_one_letter_code
_entity_poly.pdbx_strand_id
1 'polypeptide(L)'
;MQISVDVHNYMETLVGHVLTTEEYVSSYTNEQLADLACLALGQLKPIYIRFDIDFLAALPEDKLVLYKRNSEIAVKNAESMIIDDRRRERDDNVPVIFSQHNFDDDVELQWYEKPLLNSK
;
A
#
# COMPACT_ATOMS: atom_id res chain seq x y z
N MET A 1 -7.26 -14.45 20.66
CA MET A 1 -6.26 -15.19 19.85
C MET A 1 -5.12 -14.23 19.58
N GLN A 2 -3.92 -14.52 20.11
CA GLN A 2 -2.75 -13.68 19.91
C GLN A 2 -1.92 -14.36 18.82
N ILE A 3 -2.07 -13.90 17.57
CA ILE A 3 -1.13 -14.27 16.51
C ILE A 3 0.24 -13.74 16.98
N SER A 4 1.30 -14.56 16.96
CA SER A 4 2.57 -14.18 17.64
C SER A 4 3.15 -12.87 17.09
N VAL A 5 3.93 -12.18 17.93
CA VAL A 5 4.54 -10.86 17.66
C VAL A 5 5.36 -10.83 16.36
N ASP A 6 5.78 -11.99 15.88
CA ASP A 6 6.61 -12.16 14.69
C ASP A 6 5.80 -12.19 13.38
N VAL A 7 4.47 -12.28 13.46
CA VAL A 7 3.62 -12.25 12.25
C VAL A 7 3.34 -10.82 11.84
N HIS A 8 3.76 -10.46 10.62
CA HIS A 8 3.65 -9.11 10.09
C HIS A 8 3.32 -9.12 8.60
N ASN A 9 2.85 -8.00 8.07
CA ASN A 9 2.55 -7.85 6.65
C ASN A 9 3.84 -7.51 5.89
N TYR A 10 4.30 -8.38 5.00
CA TYR A 10 5.54 -8.17 4.23
C TYR A 10 5.50 -6.88 3.38
N MET A 11 4.32 -6.41 2.99
CA MET A 11 4.19 -5.15 2.26
C MET A 11 4.62 -3.94 3.11
N GLU A 12 4.56 -4.02 4.45
CA GLU A 12 5.10 -2.99 5.36
C GLU A 12 6.62 -2.85 5.19
N THR A 13 7.33 -3.98 5.02
CA THR A 13 8.76 -4.00 4.75
C THR A 13 9.08 -3.30 3.42
N LEU A 14 8.31 -3.57 2.36
CA LEU A 14 8.54 -2.96 1.05
C LEU A 14 8.21 -1.46 1.03
N VAL A 15 7.07 -1.07 1.61
CA VAL A 15 6.69 0.35 1.74
C VAL A 15 7.70 1.10 2.60
N GLY A 16 8.15 0.50 3.71
CA GLY A 16 9.19 1.06 4.56
C GLY A 16 10.49 1.34 3.80
N HIS A 17 10.95 0.39 2.97
CA HIS A 17 12.14 0.60 2.13
C HIS A 17 12.01 1.82 1.21
N VAL A 18 10.86 1.99 0.54
CA VAL A 18 10.61 3.14 -0.32
C VAL A 18 10.65 4.45 0.48
N LEU A 19 9.97 4.49 1.64
CA LEU A 19 9.88 5.69 2.47
C LEU A 19 11.20 6.04 3.20
N THR A 20 12.15 5.10 3.29
CA THR A 20 13.50 5.37 3.83
C THR A 20 14.46 5.97 2.81
N THR A 21 14.06 6.12 1.54
CA THR A 21 14.89 6.80 0.54
C THR A 21 15.02 8.30 0.85
N GLU A 22 16.13 8.91 0.40
CA GLU A 22 16.45 10.32 0.67
C GLU A 22 15.34 11.27 0.19
N GLU A 23 14.67 10.94 -0.91
CA GLU A 23 13.52 11.67 -1.47
C GLU A 23 12.41 11.89 -0.44
N TYR A 24 12.04 10.84 0.31
CA TYR A 24 10.96 10.91 1.30
C TYR A 24 11.45 11.41 2.67
N VAL A 25 12.60 10.93 3.14
CA VAL A 25 13.13 11.28 4.47
C VAL A 25 13.48 12.77 4.57
N SER A 26 13.95 13.38 3.48
CA SER A 26 14.28 14.83 3.46
C SER A 26 13.06 15.73 3.28
N SER A 27 11.96 15.21 2.73
CA SER A 27 10.78 16.00 2.34
C SER A 27 9.64 15.94 3.36
N TYR A 28 9.58 14.89 4.18
CA TYR A 28 8.43 14.61 5.06
C TYR A 28 8.84 14.39 6.52
N THR A 29 7.96 14.80 7.44
CA THR A 29 8.12 14.48 8.87
C THR A 29 7.78 13.02 9.15
N ASN A 30 8.18 12.49 10.32
CA ASN A 30 7.84 11.12 10.72
C ASN A 30 6.31 10.87 10.76
N GLU A 31 5.51 11.87 11.14
CA GLU A 31 4.05 11.76 11.13
C GLU A 31 3.53 11.68 9.68
N GLN A 32 4.04 12.52 8.78
CA GLN A 32 3.67 12.48 7.36
C GLN A 32 4.11 11.17 6.68
N LEU A 33 5.28 10.63 7.03
CA LEU A 33 5.74 9.33 6.56
C LEU A 33 4.83 8.20 7.05
N ALA A 34 4.33 8.27 8.29
CA ALA A 34 3.35 7.31 8.79
C ALA A 34 2.02 7.41 8.05
N ASP A 35 1.56 8.61 7.72
CA ASP A 35 0.36 8.83 6.91
C ASP A 35 0.52 8.29 5.49
N LEU A 36 1.68 8.54 4.84
CA LEU A 36 2.04 7.97 3.55
C LEU A 36 2.04 6.44 3.58
N ALA A 37 2.63 5.85 4.63
CA ALA A 37 2.62 4.40 4.82
C ALA A 37 1.20 3.85 4.94
N CYS A 38 0.33 4.51 5.73
CA CYS A 38 -1.07 4.11 5.88
C CYS A 38 -1.82 4.13 4.54
N LEU A 39 -1.68 5.22 3.77
CA LEU A 39 -2.32 5.37 2.47
C LEU A 39 -1.77 4.38 1.44
N ALA A 40 -0.46 4.12 1.44
CA ALA A 40 0.17 3.17 0.54
C ALA A 40 -0.27 1.73 0.84
N LEU A 41 -0.24 1.32 2.11
CA LEU A 41 -0.64 -0.03 2.53
C LEU A 41 -2.11 -0.32 2.25
N GLY A 42 -2.99 0.69 2.32
CA GLY A 42 -4.40 0.56 1.96
C GLY A 42 -4.64 0.22 0.48
N GLN A 43 -3.66 0.42 -0.39
CA GLN A 43 -3.74 0.11 -1.83
C GLN A 43 -3.16 -1.27 -2.18
N LEU A 44 -2.48 -1.91 -1.24
CA LEU A 44 -1.71 -3.14 -1.47
C LEU A 44 -2.43 -4.35 -0.86
N LYS A 45 -2.33 -5.50 -1.53
CA LYS A 45 -2.80 -6.76 -0.95
C LYS A 45 -1.91 -7.13 0.24
N PRO A 46 -2.44 -7.30 1.46
CA PRO A 46 -1.63 -7.69 2.61
C PRO A 46 -1.13 -9.12 2.46
N ILE A 47 0.14 -9.34 2.81
CA ILE A 47 0.80 -10.65 2.80
C ILE A 47 1.37 -10.90 4.19
N TYR A 48 0.63 -11.61 5.02
CA TYR A 48 1.08 -11.93 6.38
C TYR A 48 2.06 -13.10 6.37
N ILE A 49 3.25 -12.85 6.90
CA ILE A 49 4.33 -13.83 7.02
C ILE A 49 4.87 -13.82 8.45
N ARG A 50 5.56 -14.90 8.83
CA ARG A 50 6.28 -14.96 10.11
C ARG A 50 7.78 -14.67 9.93
N PHE A 51 8.40 -15.26 8.91
CA PHE A 51 9.84 -15.10 8.64
C PHE A 51 10.07 -14.72 7.18
N ASP A 52 10.74 -13.60 6.96
CA ASP A 52 11.08 -13.08 5.62
C ASP A 52 11.89 -14.08 4.81
N ILE A 53 12.80 -14.81 5.46
CA ILE A 53 13.68 -15.79 4.81
C ILE A 53 12.85 -16.90 4.14
N ASP A 54 11.88 -17.46 4.86
CA ASP A 54 11.03 -18.54 4.33
C ASP A 54 10.15 -18.04 3.18
N PHE A 55 9.59 -16.84 3.34
CA PHE A 55 8.77 -16.22 2.31
C PHE A 55 9.58 -15.93 1.03
N LEU A 56 10.74 -15.30 1.17
CA LEU A 56 11.63 -14.96 0.06
C LEU A 56 12.22 -16.19 -0.61
N ALA A 57 12.54 -17.25 0.14
CA ALA A 57 13.04 -18.50 -0.42
C ALA A 57 12.01 -19.23 -1.29
N ALA A 58 10.71 -19.07 -0.99
CA ALA A 58 9.62 -19.68 -1.74
C ALA A 58 9.04 -18.78 -2.85
N LEU A 59 9.35 -17.48 -2.84
CA LEU A 59 8.75 -16.50 -3.76
C LEU A 59 9.51 -16.47 -5.10
N PRO A 60 8.81 -16.61 -6.25
CA PRO A 60 9.42 -16.40 -7.57
C PRO A 60 9.95 -14.97 -7.72
N GLU A 61 11.09 -14.81 -8.39
CA GLU A 61 11.76 -13.51 -8.59
C GLU A 61 10.83 -12.47 -9.25
N ASP A 62 10.08 -12.89 -10.26
CA ASP A 62 9.13 -12.05 -11.00
C ASP A 62 8.08 -11.43 -10.08
N LYS A 63 7.60 -12.20 -9.09
CA LYS A 63 6.63 -11.74 -8.10
C LYS A 63 7.26 -10.77 -7.12
N LEU A 64 8.52 -10.97 -6.73
CA LEU A 64 9.25 -10.03 -5.89
C LEU A 64 9.43 -8.68 -6.58
N VAL A 65 9.81 -8.68 -7.86
CA VAL A 65 9.93 -7.46 -8.68
C VAL A 65 8.59 -6.75 -8.79
N LEU A 66 7.50 -7.50 -9.02
CA LEU A 66 6.15 -6.95 -9.07
C LEU A 66 5.76 -6.29 -7.74
N TYR A 67 6.01 -6.94 -6.59
CA TYR A 67 5.67 -6.37 -5.29
C TYR A 67 6.44 -5.09 -4.98
N LYS A 68 7.74 -5.06 -5.30
CA LYS A 68 8.56 -3.83 -5.16
C LYS A 68 7.98 -2.69 -6.00
N ARG A 69 7.71 -2.95 -7.28
CA ARG A 69 7.12 -1.96 -8.18
C ARG A 69 5.75 -1.47 -7.69
N ASN A 70 4.90 -2.38 -7.20
CA ASN A 70 3.60 -2.02 -6.67
C ASN A 70 3.72 -1.14 -5.42
N SER A 71 4.67 -1.42 -4.53
CA SER A 71 4.95 -0.58 -3.36
C SER A 71 5.41 0.83 -3.75
N GLU A 72 6.31 0.96 -4.72
CA GLU A 72 6.74 2.27 -5.26
C GLU A 72 5.56 3.06 -5.83
N ILE A 73 4.71 2.42 -6.63
CA ILE A 73 3.53 3.05 -7.21
C ILE A 73 2.54 3.47 -6.12
N ALA A 74 2.30 2.62 -5.11
CA ALA A 74 1.37 2.91 -4.02
C ALA A 74 1.85 4.11 -3.17
N VAL A 75 3.16 4.20 -2.88
CA VAL A 75 3.74 5.35 -2.17
C VAL A 75 3.61 6.63 -2.98
N LYS A 76 3.94 6.59 -4.28
CA LYS A 76 3.78 7.75 -5.17
C LYS A 76 2.33 8.22 -5.28
N ASN A 77 1.39 7.28 -5.34
CA ASN A 77 -0.03 7.61 -5.34
C ASN A 77 -0.46 8.22 -3.99
N ALA A 78 -0.02 7.63 -2.87
CA ALA A 78 -0.29 8.18 -1.54
C ALA A 78 0.24 9.61 -1.38
N GLU A 79 1.44 9.89 -1.88
CA GLU A 79 2.02 11.23 -1.93
C GLU A 79 1.15 12.21 -2.72
N SER A 80 0.67 11.82 -3.91
CA SER A 80 -0.24 12.66 -4.69
C SER A 80 -1.54 12.96 -3.95
N MET A 81 -2.07 12.02 -3.16
CA MET A 81 -3.28 12.23 -2.36
C MET A 81 -3.09 13.23 -1.21
N ILE A 82 -1.88 13.36 -0.67
CA ILE A 82 -1.54 14.34 0.37
C ILE A 82 -1.31 15.73 -0.24
N ILE A 83 -0.64 15.79 -1.40
CA ILE A 83 -0.36 17.04 -2.10
C ILE A 83 -1.66 17.65 -2.65
N ASP A 84 -2.46 16.84 -3.36
CA ASP A 84 -3.73 17.24 -3.97
C ASP A 84 -4.92 16.99 -3.03
N ASP A 85 -4.76 17.23 -1.72
CA ASP A 85 -5.75 16.87 -0.71
C ASP A 85 -7.10 17.61 -0.91
N ARG A 86 -7.99 16.95 -1.65
CA ARG A 86 -9.35 17.39 -1.94
C ARG A 86 -10.23 17.50 -0.69
N ARG A 87 -9.79 17.00 0.48
CA ARG A 87 -10.52 17.20 1.74
C ARG A 87 -10.51 18.66 2.17
N ARG A 88 -9.52 19.45 1.75
CA ARG A 88 -9.47 20.90 2.02
C ARG A 88 -10.60 21.69 1.36
N GLU A 89 -11.22 21.12 0.32
CA GLU A 89 -12.31 21.74 -0.45
C GLU A 89 -13.69 21.12 -0.13
N ARG A 90 -13.81 20.26 0.89
CA ARG A 90 -15.12 19.72 1.28
C ARG A 90 -15.93 20.75 2.05
N ASP A 91 -17.03 21.21 1.44
CA ASP A 91 -18.19 21.69 2.18
C ASP A 91 -18.66 20.57 3.12
N ASP A 92 -18.97 20.88 4.39
CA ASP A 92 -19.24 19.91 5.47
C ASP A 92 -20.42 18.95 5.17
N ASN A 93 -21.15 19.19 4.08
CA ASN A 93 -22.28 18.40 3.60
C ASN A 93 -21.87 17.30 2.62
N VAL A 94 -21.03 16.36 3.05
CA VAL A 94 -20.76 15.17 2.25
C VAL A 94 -21.83 14.11 2.57
N PRO A 95 -22.65 13.69 1.59
CA PRO A 95 -23.52 12.54 1.82
C PRO A 95 -22.63 11.32 2.08
N VAL A 96 -22.86 10.66 3.22
CA VAL A 96 -22.27 9.35 3.51
C VAL A 96 -22.87 8.38 2.51
N ILE A 97 -22.17 8.18 1.38
CA ILE A 97 -22.50 7.12 0.44
C ILE A 97 -22.03 5.84 1.12
N PHE A 98 -22.97 5.08 1.69
CA PHE A 98 -22.73 3.69 2.03
C PHE A 98 -22.44 2.96 0.73
N SER A 99 -21.17 2.85 0.38
CA SER A 99 -20.73 1.90 -0.63
C SER A 99 -21.12 0.52 -0.11
N GLN A 100 -22.21 -0.03 -0.63
CA GLN A 100 -22.36 -1.48 -0.71
C GLN A 100 -21.17 -1.94 -1.54
N HIS A 101 -20.06 -2.26 -0.86
CA HIS A 101 -19.01 -3.04 -1.48
C HIS A 101 -19.67 -4.40 -1.72
N ASN A 102 -20.31 -4.54 -2.88
CA ASN A 102 -20.40 -5.82 -3.53
C ASN A 102 -18.94 -6.19 -3.77
N PHE A 103 -18.33 -6.85 -2.79
CA PHE A 103 -17.23 -7.74 -3.09
C PHE A 103 -17.82 -8.69 -4.10
N ASP A 104 -17.48 -8.48 -5.36
CA ASP A 104 -17.74 -9.43 -6.42
C ASP A 104 -16.79 -10.59 -6.11
N ASP A 105 -17.17 -11.40 -5.12
CA ASP A 105 -16.39 -12.53 -4.58
C ASP A 105 -16.09 -13.57 -5.69
N ASP A 106 -16.80 -13.46 -6.81
CA ASP A 106 -16.68 -14.28 -8.02
C ASP A 106 -15.72 -13.71 -9.08
N VAL A 107 -15.19 -12.49 -8.93
CA VAL A 107 -14.10 -12.02 -9.79
C VAL A 107 -12.82 -12.68 -9.30
N GLU A 108 -12.45 -13.77 -9.97
CA GLU A 108 -11.15 -14.43 -9.77
C GLU A 108 -10.06 -13.37 -9.59
N LEU A 109 -9.18 -13.65 -8.62
CA LEU A 109 -8.12 -12.85 -7.99
C LEU A 109 -7.13 -12.07 -8.92
N GLN A 110 -7.58 -11.54 -10.06
CA GLN A 110 -6.78 -10.90 -11.10
C GLN A 110 -6.92 -9.38 -11.12
N TRP A 111 -7.89 -8.80 -10.41
CA TRP A 111 -8.08 -7.34 -10.42
C TRP A 111 -6.92 -6.57 -9.77
N TYR A 112 -6.17 -7.21 -8.85
CA TYR A 112 -4.99 -6.64 -8.18
C TYR A 112 -3.66 -6.88 -8.92
N GLU A 113 -3.64 -7.68 -10.01
CA GLU A 113 -2.44 -7.84 -10.83
C GLU A 113 -2.30 -6.71 -11.88
N LYS A 114 -3.34 -5.88 -12.03
CA LYS A 114 -3.30 -4.72 -12.91
C LYS A 114 -2.54 -3.58 -12.20
N PRO A 115 -1.55 -2.96 -12.87
CA PRO A 115 -0.80 -1.86 -12.28
C PRO A 115 -1.75 -0.70 -11.95
N LEU A 116 -1.56 -0.09 -10.77
CA LEU A 116 -2.41 1.01 -10.27
C LEU A 116 -2.33 2.25 -11.18
N LEU A 117 -1.25 2.40 -11.95
CA LEU A 117 -1.06 3.46 -12.92
C LEU A 117 -0.70 2.87 -14.30
N ASN A 118 -1.37 3.35 -15.35
CA ASN A 118 -0.96 3.06 -16.73
C ASN A 118 0.33 3.84 -17.04
N SER A 119 1.45 3.14 -17.20
CA SER A 119 2.64 3.74 -17.80
C SER A 119 2.36 4.01 -19.28
N LYS A 120 2.49 5.27 -19.71
CA LYS A 120 2.68 5.61 -21.13
C LYS A 120 4.12 5.31 -21.55
#